data_AF-A0A4Q7NUX5-F1
#
_entry.id   AF-A0A4Q7NUX5-F1
#
_cell.length_a   1.000
_cell.length_b   1.000
_cell.length_c   1.000
_cell.angle_alpha   90.00
_cell.angle_beta   90.00
_cell.angle_gamma   90.00
#
_symmetry.space_group_name_H-M   'P 1'
#
loop_
_entity.id
_entity.type
_entity.pdbx_description
1 polymer ?
#
loop_
_entity_poly.entity_id
_entity_poly.type
_entity_poly.pdbx_seq_one_letter_code
_entity_poly.pdbx_strand_id
1 'polypeptide(L)'
;MSTWVTTARGNLVNLDLCVSVYLEQVGGDAPWGVRAEVVAGPANTVLGLGRYASEDAARQALDAIRRRAAGLTGQHLDLRDDPTTW
;
A
#
# COMPACT_ATOMS: atom_id res chain seq x y z
N MET A 1 -4.19 18.15 -2.31
CA MET A 1 -5.05 17.12 -1.70
C MET A 1 -4.13 16.06 -1.14
N SER A 2 -4.28 15.70 0.13
CA SER A 2 -3.44 14.65 0.71
C SER A 2 -3.82 13.27 0.17
N THR A 3 -2.82 12.43 -0.05
CA THR A 3 -3.00 11.17 -0.77
C THR A 3 -3.13 10.02 0.22
N TRP A 4 -4.34 9.48 0.41
CA TRP A 4 -4.61 8.45 1.43
C TRP A 4 -4.89 7.07 0.82
N VAL A 5 -4.46 6.01 1.53
CA VAL A 5 -4.77 4.60 1.26
C VAL A 5 -5.24 3.89 2.53
N THR A 6 -6.14 2.92 2.40
CA THR A 6 -6.58 2.07 3.51
C THR A 6 -5.78 0.78 3.54
N THR A 7 -5.20 0.41 4.68
CA THR A 7 -4.38 -0.81 4.83
C THR A 7 -5.24 -2.05 5.05
N ALA A 8 -4.67 -3.26 4.94
CA ALA A 8 -5.43 -4.49 5.20
C ALA A 8 -6.00 -4.57 6.63
N ARG A 9 -5.42 -3.85 7.60
CA ARG A 9 -5.91 -3.76 8.98
C ARG A 9 -6.91 -2.62 9.21
N GLY A 10 -7.33 -1.90 8.16
CA GLY A 10 -8.26 -0.78 8.24
C GLY A 10 -7.65 0.55 8.68
N ASN A 11 -6.32 0.64 8.85
CA ASN A 11 -5.65 1.91 9.13
C ASN A 11 -5.60 2.78 7.88
N LEU A 12 -5.76 4.09 8.04
CA LEU A 12 -5.53 5.08 6.99
C LEU A 12 -4.06 5.51 6.99
N VAL A 13 -3.42 5.46 5.83
CA VAL A 13 -2.04 5.86 5.60
C VAL A 13 -2.00 7.02 4.62
N ASN A 14 -1.32 8.11 5.01
CA ASN A 14 -1.03 9.22 4.11
C ASN A 14 0.27 8.92 3.34
N LEU A 15 0.17 8.76 2.02
CA LEU A 15 1.30 8.52 1.14
C LEU A 15 2.30 9.68 1.10
N ASP A 16 1.85 10.91 1.41
CA ASP A 16 2.74 12.07 1.49
C ASP A 16 3.74 11.97 2.67
N LEU A 17 3.45 11.08 3.63
CA LEU A 17 4.29 10.80 4.80
C LEU A 17 5.05 9.46 4.67
N CYS A 18 4.87 8.74 3.54
CA CYS A 18 5.58 7.51 3.28
C CYS A 18 7.05 7.79 2.94
N VAL A 19 7.97 7.11 3.63
CA VAL A 19 9.40 7.10 3.30
C VAL A 19 9.66 6.10 2.19
N SER A 20 8.96 4.98 2.19
CA SER A 20 9.14 3.91 1.23
C SER A 20 7.83 3.15 0.98
N VAL A 21 7.66 2.67 -0.25
CA VAL A 21 6.61 1.70 -0.61
C VAL A 21 7.25 0.61 -1.47
N TYR A 22 7.18 -0.64 -1.03
CA TYR A 22 7.86 -1.76 -1.69
C TYR A 22 7.09 -3.07 -1.57
N LEU A 23 7.44 -4.00 -2.47
CA LEU A 23 6.99 -5.38 -2.42
C LEU A 23 7.86 -6.17 -1.45
N GLU A 24 7.24 -7.00 -0.63
CA GLU A 24 7.94 -7.95 0.23
C GLU A 24 7.28 -9.33 0.18
N GLN A 25 8.05 -10.36 0.51
CA GLN A 25 7.47 -11.66 0.81
C GLN A 25 7.11 -11.74 2.30
N VAL A 26 5.84 -12.03 2.59
CA VAL A 26 5.30 -12.00 3.97
C VAL A 26 5.31 -13.38 4.65
N GLY A 27 5.66 -14.44 3.91
CA GLY A 27 5.72 -15.83 4.37
C GLY A 27 4.37 -16.59 4.31
N GLY A 28 4.44 -17.93 4.33
CA GLY A 28 3.29 -18.84 4.22
C GLY A 28 2.89 -19.19 2.77
N ASP A 29 1.71 -19.78 2.58
CA ASP A 29 1.16 -20.20 1.27
C ASP A 29 0.55 -19.04 0.44
N ALA A 30 0.54 -17.81 0.97
CA ALA A 30 0.10 -16.58 0.28
C ALA A 30 1.21 -15.51 0.38
N PRO A 31 2.08 -15.34 -0.64
CA PRO A 31 3.46 -14.97 -0.37
C PRO A 31 3.79 -13.48 -0.52
N TRP A 32 2.88 -12.62 -0.96
CA TRP A 32 3.26 -11.27 -1.40
C TRP A 32 2.53 -10.16 -0.65
N GLY A 33 3.28 -9.14 -0.25
CA GLY A 33 2.75 -7.98 0.44
C GLY A 33 3.26 -6.69 -0.19
N VAL A 34 2.40 -5.67 -0.19
CA VAL A 34 2.83 -4.30 -0.44
C VAL A 34 2.94 -3.61 0.90
N ARG A 35 4.17 -3.20 1.24
CA ARG A 35 4.49 -2.49 2.46
C ARG A 35 4.66 -1.01 2.17
N ALA A 36 4.01 -0.18 2.98
CA ALA A 36 4.19 1.26 3.03
C ALA A 36 4.73 1.65 4.42
N GLU A 37 5.91 2.25 4.46
CA GLU A 37 6.55 2.74 5.68
C GLU A 37 6.29 4.24 5.82
N VAL A 38 5.59 4.63 6.88
CA VAL A 38 5.21 6.01 7.14
C VAL A 38 5.96 6.54 8.36
N VAL A 39 6.48 7.76 8.31
CA VAL A 39 6.98 8.44 9.51
C VAL A 39 5.80 8.91 10.35
N ALA A 40 5.48 8.23 11.45
CA ALA A 40 4.59 8.77 12.49
C ALA A 40 5.44 9.33 13.63
N GLY A 41 6.02 10.51 13.40
CA GLY A 41 6.91 11.18 14.35
C GLY A 41 8.30 10.52 14.48
N PRO A 42 9.12 10.95 15.46
CA PRO A 42 10.56 10.65 15.49
C PRO A 42 10.94 9.18 15.79
N ALA A 43 9.99 8.29 16.11
CA ALA A 43 10.31 6.92 16.52
C ALA A 43 9.29 5.83 16.13
N ASN A 44 8.14 6.16 15.53
CA ASN A 44 7.13 5.17 15.20
C ASN A 44 6.90 5.12 13.69
N THR A 45 7.35 4.05 13.05
CA THR A 45 6.96 3.76 11.67
C THR A 45 5.59 3.10 11.70
N VAL A 46 4.55 3.75 11.16
CA VAL A 46 3.26 3.08 10.96
C VAL A 46 3.39 2.20 9.73
N LEU A 47 3.20 0.90 9.94
CA LEU A 47 3.28 -0.13 8.91
C LEU A 47 1.91 -0.30 8.25
N GLY A 48 1.79 0.15 6.99
CA GLY A 48 0.71 -0.27 6.11
C GLY A 48 1.12 -1.53 5.36
N LEU A 49 0.37 -2.62 5.55
CA LEU A 49 0.58 -3.87 4.82
C LEU A 49 -0.70 -4.24 4.06
N GLY A 50 -0.63 -4.31 2.73
CA GLY A 50 -1.57 -5.06 1.90
C GLY A 50 -1.05 -6.47 1.67
N ARG A 51 -1.90 -7.50 1.69
CA ARG A 51 -1.52 -8.90 1.45
C ARG A 51 -2.23 -9.43 0.22
N TYR A 52 -1.50 -10.12 -0.64
CA TYR A 52 -2.00 -10.61 -1.93
C TYR A 52 -1.57 -12.05 -2.17
N ALA A 53 -2.42 -12.78 -2.91
CA ALA A 53 -2.20 -14.20 -3.21
C ALA A 53 -1.09 -14.43 -4.25
N SER A 54 -0.79 -13.46 -5.11
CA SER A 54 0.21 -13.55 -6.17
C SER A 54 1.12 -12.32 -6.24
N GLU A 55 2.31 -12.48 -6.81
CA GLU A 55 3.25 -11.36 -7.04
C GLU A 55 2.62 -10.33 -7.98
N ASP A 56 1.92 -10.80 -9.02
CA ASP A 56 1.28 -9.92 -10.01
C ASP A 56 0.22 -9.02 -9.38
N ALA A 57 -0.63 -9.55 -8.50
CA ALA A 57 -1.62 -8.76 -7.78
C ALA A 57 -0.94 -7.72 -6.87
N ALA A 58 0.12 -8.12 -6.17
CA ALA A 58 0.89 -7.20 -5.34
C ALA A 58 1.57 -6.10 -6.19
N ARG A 59 2.08 -6.45 -7.38
CA ARG A 59 2.73 -5.50 -8.29
C ARG A 59 1.72 -4.50 -8.87
N GLN A 60 0.52 -4.95 -9.23
CA GLN A 60 -0.59 -4.07 -9.64
C GLN A 60 -0.96 -3.09 -8.52
N ALA A 61 -1.08 -3.58 -7.28
CA ALA A 61 -1.34 -2.73 -6.13
C ALA A 61 -0.24 -1.68 -5.92
N LEU A 62 1.04 -2.07 -6.04
CA LEU A 62 2.17 -1.15 -5.94
C LEU A 62 2.11 -0.06 -7.03
N ASP A 63 1.81 -0.44 -8.26
CA ASP A 63 1.72 0.49 -9.38
C ASP A 63 0.53 1.44 -9.23
N ALA A 64 -0.62 0.97 -8.72
CA ALA A 64 -1.76 1.82 -8.39
C ALA A 64 -1.40 2.88 -7.32
N ILE A 65 -0.70 2.47 -6.25
CA ILE A 65 -0.20 3.38 -5.21
C ILE A 65 0.74 4.42 -5.81
N ARG A 66 1.67 4.01 -6.68
CA ARG A 66 2.61 4.93 -7.37
C ARG A 66 1.88 5.91 -8.27
N ARG A 67 0.89 5.46 -9.04
CA ARG A 67 0.07 6.33 -9.90
C ARG A 67 -0.71 7.34 -9.06
N ARG A 68 -1.25 6.93 -7.92
CA ARG A 68 -1.97 7.81 -6.99
C ARG A 68 -1.03 8.83 -6.35
N ALA A 69 0.15 8.42 -5.87
CA ALA A 69 1.17 9.32 -5.33
C ALA A 69 1.67 10.33 -6.38
N ALA A 70 1.77 9.92 -7.64
CA ALA A 70 2.11 10.79 -8.76
C ALA A 70 0.95 11.71 -9.22
N GLY A 71 -0.23 11.63 -8.58
CA GLY A 71 -1.42 12.40 -8.96
C GLY A 71 -2.06 11.97 -10.28
N LEU A 72 -1.71 10.79 -10.81
CA LEU A 72 -2.21 10.26 -12.08
C LEU A 72 -3.58 9.57 -11.94
N THR A 73 -4.06 9.35 -10.71
CA THR A 73 -5.42 8.84 -10.44
C THR A 73 -6.03 9.43 -9.17
N GLY A 74 -7.34 9.74 -9.25
CA GLY A 74 -8.18 10.20 -8.16
C GLY A 74 -8.84 9.07 -7.35
N GLN A 75 -8.73 7.82 -7.82
CA GLN A 75 -9.41 6.66 -7.25
C GLN A 75 -8.98 6.37 -5.81
N HIS A 76 -9.95 6.05 -4.94
CA HIS A 76 -9.65 5.57 -3.60
C HIS A 76 -9.03 4.17 -3.68
N LEU A 77 -7.92 3.96 -2.97
CA LEU A 77 -7.24 2.66 -2.92
C LEU A 77 -7.40 2.06 -1.53
N ASP A 78 -8.05 0.91 -1.48
CA ASP A 78 -8.22 0.13 -0.26
C ASP A 78 -7.49 -1.21 -0.42
N LEU A 79 -6.39 -1.40 0.29
CA LEU A 79 -5.52 -2.58 0.16
C LEU A 79 -6.17 -3.90 0.63
N ARG A 80 -7.46 -3.87 0.99
CA ARG A 80 -8.30 -5.05 1.22
C ARG A 80 -9.02 -5.52 -0.06
N ASP A 81 -9.20 -4.63 -1.02
CA ASP A 81 -9.87 -4.91 -2.27
C ASP A 81 -8.94 -5.66 -3.24
N ASP A 82 -9.53 -6.23 -4.28
CA ASP A 82 -8.76 -6.82 -5.37
C ASP A 82 -8.11 -5.70 -6.21
N PRO A 83 -6.77 -5.65 -6.34
CA PRO A 83 -6.09 -4.60 -7.07
C PRO A 83 -6.41 -4.56 -8.57
N THR A 84 -7.01 -5.63 -9.13
CA THR A 84 -7.52 -5.63 -10.51
C THR A 84 -8.71 -4.70 -10.72
N THR A 85 -9.30 -4.18 -9.64
CA THR A 85 -10.48 -3.30 -9.67
C THR A 85 -10.15 -1.80 -9.51
N TRP A 86 -8.85 -1.45 -9.40
CA TRP A 86 -8.37 -0.09 -9.12
C TRP A 86 -7.87 0.71 -10.32
#